data_AF-A0A954JAH1-F1
#
_entry.id   AF-A0A954JAH1-F1
#
_cell.length_a   1.000
_cell.length_b   1.000
_cell.length_c   1.000
_cell.angle_alpha   90.00
_cell.angle_beta   90.00
_cell.angle_gamma   90.00
#
_symmetry.space_group_name_H-M   'P 1'
#
loop_
_entity.id
_entity.type
_entity.pdbx_description
1 polymer ?
#
loop_
_entity_poly.entity_id
_entity_poly.type
_entity_poly.pdbx_seq_one_letter_code
_entity_poly.pdbx_strand_id
1 'polypeptide(L)'
;MARSTPVQPAGYTLIELLVSMVATTGLLLALSSTLMIALQSTNPDNFITSKTVKAYAILADMDAELQSAVSIKNKATTKINFNVPDRSDSDTAEETIEYFWGGTGLPLQRKYNNGSYETLLDSVQSLLLTYTQDGSN
;
A
#
# COMPACT_ATOMS: atom_id res chain seq x y z
N MET A 1 16.72 -40.94 74.09
CA MET A 1 15.88 -41.36 72.95
C MET A 1 16.14 -40.37 71.82
N ALA A 2 16.95 -40.72 70.81
CA ALA A 2 17.31 -39.82 69.70
C ALA A 2 16.69 -40.34 68.40
N ARG A 3 15.89 -39.50 67.74
CA ARG A 3 15.20 -39.80 66.47
C ARG A 3 16.13 -39.41 65.32
N SER A 4 16.60 -40.39 64.56
CA SER A 4 17.28 -40.16 63.29
C SER A 4 16.27 -39.73 62.23
N THR A 5 16.45 -38.55 61.65
CA THR A 5 15.74 -38.14 60.44
C THR A 5 16.49 -38.64 59.21
N PRO A 6 15.83 -39.36 58.28
CA PRO A 6 16.49 -39.78 57.05
C PRO A 6 16.77 -38.55 56.17
N VAL A 7 18.00 -38.43 55.69
CA VAL A 7 18.40 -37.44 54.68
C VAL A 7 17.88 -37.93 53.33
N GLN A 8 17.03 -37.13 52.68
CA GLN A 8 16.56 -37.44 51.33
C GLN A 8 17.67 -37.17 50.30
N PRO A 9 17.91 -38.09 49.34
CA PRO A 9 18.95 -37.90 48.34
C PRO A 9 18.55 -36.83 47.31
N ALA A 10 19.36 -35.75 47.21
CA ALA A 10 19.18 -34.61 46.32
C ALA A 10 19.61 -34.87 44.85
N GLY A 11 19.57 -36.13 44.39
CA GLY A 11 20.09 -36.52 43.06
C GLY A 11 19.11 -36.37 41.90
N TYR A 12 17.81 -36.23 42.17
CA TYR A 12 16.77 -36.17 41.12
C TYR A 12 16.56 -34.77 40.54
N THR A 13 16.91 -33.71 41.26
CA THR A 13 16.60 -32.32 40.86
C THR A 13 17.55 -31.78 39.79
N LEU A 14 18.80 -32.25 39.74
CA LEU A 14 19.77 -31.81 38.73
C LEU A 14 19.46 -32.38 37.35
N ILE A 15 19.09 -33.65 37.26
CA ILE A 15 18.72 -34.27 35.98
C ILE A 15 17.39 -33.72 35.46
N GLU A 16 16.44 -33.45 36.35
CA GLU A 16 15.17 -32.80 36.00
C GLU A 16 15.38 -31.36 35.49
N LEU A 17 16.34 -30.63 36.06
CA LEU A 17 16.72 -29.29 35.59
C LEU A 17 17.39 -29.33 34.21
N LEU A 18 18.26 -30.31 33.97
CA LEU A 18 18.87 -30.52 32.64
C LEU A 18 17.83 -30.88 31.59
N VAL A 19 16.89 -31.79 31.90
CA VAL A 19 15.80 -32.17 30.99
C VAL A 19 14.90 -30.97 30.71
N SER A 20 14.56 -30.18 31.73
CA SER A 20 13.76 -28.96 31.58
C SER A 20 14.46 -27.94 30.69
N MET A 21 15.78 -27.75 30.85
CA MET A 21 16.57 -26.83 30.05
C MET A 21 16.62 -27.25 28.56
N VAL A 22 16.78 -28.53 28.29
CA VAL A 22 16.73 -29.07 26.91
C VAL A 22 15.34 -28.91 26.30
N ALA A 23 14.29 -29.17 27.07
CA ALA A 23 12.92 -28.99 26.60
C ALA A 23 12.61 -27.52 26.28
N THR A 24 12.98 -26.58 27.15
CA THR A 24 12.76 -25.14 26.93
C THR A 24 13.54 -24.61 25.73
N THR A 25 14.80 -25.01 25.56
CA THR A 25 15.60 -24.58 24.39
C THR A 25 15.00 -25.09 23.09
N GLY A 26 14.54 -26.35 23.04
CA GLY A 26 13.81 -26.88 21.89
C GLY A 26 12.53 -26.10 21.56
N LEU A 27 11.74 -25.77 22.58
CA LEU A 27 10.51 -24.97 22.41
C LEU A 27 10.80 -23.56 21.88
N LEU A 28 11.86 -22.90 22.40
CA LEU A 28 12.24 -21.56 21.94
C LEU A 28 12.71 -21.57 20.48
N LEU A 29 13.44 -22.61 20.05
CA LEU A 29 13.83 -22.76 18.65
C LEU A 29 12.62 -22.99 17.74
N ALA A 30 11.67 -23.83 18.16
CA ALA A 30 10.44 -24.07 17.41
C ALA A 30 9.62 -22.78 17.28
N LEU A 31 9.45 -22.02 18.37
CA LEU A 31 8.77 -20.72 18.38
C LEU A 31 9.46 -19.69 17.49
N SER A 32 10.80 -19.66 17.49
CA SER A 32 11.56 -18.75 16.62
C SER A 32 11.31 -19.07 15.14
N SER A 33 11.23 -20.36 14.79
CA SER A 33 10.92 -20.78 13.43
C SER A 33 9.49 -20.43 13.01
N THR A 34 8.50 -20.61 13.87
CA THR A 34 7.10 -20.26 13.54
C THR A 34 6.90 -18.76 13.42
N LEU A 35 7.59 -17.96 14.26
CA LEU A 35 7.60 -16.50 14.14
C LEU A 35 8.20 -16.04 12.82
N MET A 36 9.31 -16.64 12.37
CA MET A 36 9.90 -16.30 11.06
C MET A 36 8.96 -16.60 9.90
N ILE A 37 8.27 -17.76 9.93
CA ILE A 37 7.27 -18.12 8.92
C ILE A 37 6.07 -17.15 8.97
N ALA A 38 5.60 -16.79 10.16
CA ALA A 38 4.49 -15.84 10.34
C ALA A 38 4.86 -14.43 9.82
N LEU A 39 6.08 -13.95 10.10
CA LEU A 39 6.58 -12.69 9.58
C LEU A 39 6.73 -12.73 8.07
N GLN A 40 7.22 -13.83 7.50
CA GLN A 40 7.29 -14.02 6.06
C GLN A 40 5.91 -14.07 5.39
N SER A 41 4.88 -14.58 6.08
CA SER A 41 3.50 -14.56 5.57
C SER A 41 2.86 -13.15 5.61
N THR A 42 3.38 -12.29 6.49
CA THR A 42 2.98 -10.88 6.61
C THR A 42 3.78 -9.99 5.67
N ASN A 43 4.60 -10.56 4.77
CA ASN A 43 5.35 -9.76 3.81
C ASN A 43 4.37 -8.87 3.01
N PRO A 44 4.58 -7.54 3.02
CA PRO A 44 3.77 -6.61 2.22
C PRO A 44 3.98 -6.80 0.70
N ASP A 45 4.84 -7.73 0.29
CA ASP A 45 5.02 -8.21 -1.09
C ASP A 45 3.77 -8.86 -1.70
N ASN A 46 2.62 -8.86 -1.01
CA ASN A 46 1.32 -8.86 -1.68
C ASN A 46 1.10 -7.52 -2.43
N PHE A 47 2.00 -7.25 -3.39
CA PHE A 47 2.03 -6.11 -4.29
C PHE A 47 0.69 -5.88 -4.99
N ILE A 48 -0.10 -6.93 -5.23
CA ILE A 48 -1.38 -6.82 -5.93
C ILE A 48 -2.36 -5.98 -5.09
N THR A 49 -2.51 -6.26 -3.79
CA THR A 49 -3.46 -5.50 -2.94
C THR A 49 -3.01 -4.05 -2.79
N SER A 50 -1.72 -3.80 -2.54
CA SER A 50 -1.19 -2.43 -2.42
C SER A 50 -1.32 -1.63 -3.72
N LYS A 51 -0.98 -2.22 -4.86
CA LYS A 51 -1.12 -1.57 -6.18
C LYS A 51 -2.59 -1.30 -6.52
N THR A 52 -3.48 -2.21 -6.17
CA THR A 52 -4.93 -2.06 -6.38
C THR A 52 -5.48 -0.92 -5.53
N VAL A 53 -5.13 -0.86 -4.24
CA VAL A 53 -5.54 0.23 -3.35
C VAL A 53 -5.00 1.58 -3.84
N LYS A 54 -3.74 1.64 -4.27
CA LYS A 54 -3.16 2.86 -4.85
C LYS A 54 -3.90 3.30 -6.13
N ALA A 55 -4.23 2.36 -7.01
CA ALA A 55 -4.99 2.65 -8.22
C ALA A 55 -6.39 3.18 -7.91
N TYR A 56 -7.09 2.61 -6.93
CA TYR A 56 -8.40 3.10 -6.49
C TYR A 56 -8.32 4.51 -5.87
N ALA A 57 -7.30 4.78 -5.05
CA ALA A 57 -7.09 6.13 -4.50
C ALA A 57 -6.91 7.16 -5.62
N ILE A 58 -6.08 6.84 -6.62
CA ILE A 58 -5.84 7.72 -7.76
C ILE A 58 -7.10 7.92 -8.61
N LEU A 59 -7.93 6.88 -8.79
CA LEU A 59 -9.22 7.02 -9.47
C LEU A 59 -10.20 7.90 -8.68
N ALA A 60 -10.22 7.81 -7.35
CA ALA A 60 -11.04 8.66 -6.52
C ALA A 60 -10.59 10.14 -6.59
N ASP A 61 -9.28 10.38 -6.61
CA ASP A 61 -8.73 11.73 -6.78
C ASP A 61 -9.09 12.30 -8.16
N MET A 62 -8.93 11.50 -9.22
CA MET A 62 -9.35 11.88 -10.59
C MET A 62 -10.84 12.21 -10.65
N ASP A 63 -11.70 11.40 -10.02
CA ASP A 63 -13.14 11.63 -10.00
C ASP A 63 -13.49 12.92 -9.26
N ALA A 64 -12.90 13.16 -8.09
CA ALA A 64 -13.13 14.39 -7.33
C ALA A 64 -12.66 15.66 -8.09
N GLU A 65 -11.53 15.57 -8.80
CA GLU A 65 -11.04 16.64 -9.66
C GLU A 65 -11.96 16.87 -10.87
N LEU A 66 -12.45 15.81 -11.52
CA LEU A 66 -13.37 15.91 -12.65
C LEU A 66 -14.76 16.41 -12.25
N GLN A 67 -15.25 16.06 -11.06
CA GLN A 67 -16.49 16.62 -10.52
C GLN A 67 -16.37 18.14 -10.29
N SER A 68 -15.16 18.61 -10.00
CA SER A 68 -14.88 20.04 -9.85
C SER A 68 -14.60 20.72 -11.20
N ALA A 69 -14.57 20.00 -12.33
CA ALA A 69 -14.12 20.58 -13.59
C ALA A 69 -15.13 21.60 -14.14
N VAL A 70 -14.65 22.80 -14.49
CA VAL A 70 -15.45 23.87 -15.11
C VAL A 70 -15.44 23.74 -16.63
N SER A 71 -14.33 23.28 -17.20
CA SER A 71 -14.21 23.09 -18.65
C SER A 71 -13.25 21.95 -19.00
N ILE A 72 -13.56 21.19 -20.04
CA ILE A 72 -12.67 20.16 -20.60
C ILE A 72 -12.03 20.72 -21.86
N LYS A 73 -10.70 20.89 -21.88
CA LYS A 73 -9.95 21.52 -22.97
C LYS A 73 -9.51 20.54 -24.05
N ASN A 74 -9.03 19.36 -23.68
CA ASN A 74 -8.53 18.37 -24.63
C ASN A 74 -8.92 16.96 -24.19
N LYS A 75 -9.51 16.21 -25.13
CA LYS A 75 -9.86 14.81 -24.98
C LYS A 75 -9.07 14.02 -26.04
N ALA A 76 -8.14 13.20 -25.59
CA ALA A 76 -7.50 12.18 -26.41
C ALA A 76 -7.66 10.81 -25.74
N THR A 77 -7.35 9.74 -26.47
CA THR A 77 -7.42 8.37 -25.94
C THR A 77 -6.44 8.12 -24.80
N THR A 78 -5.37 8.91 -24.71
CA THR A 78 -4.29 8.76 -23.71
C THR A 78 -4.04 10.00 -22.88
N LYS A 79 -4.88 11.04 -23.06
CA LYS A 79 -4.70 12.33 -22.39
C LYS A 79 -6.04 12.99 -22.14
N ILE A 80 -6.22 13.53 -20.94
CA ILE A 80 -7.33 14.42 -20.61
C ILE A 80 -6.77 15.69 -19.97
N ASN A 81 -7.26 16.84 -20.41
CA ASN A 81 -6.90 18.14 -19.87
C ASN A 81 -8.18 18.93 -19.59
N PHE A 82 -8.31 19.41 -18.35
CA PHE A 82 -9.48 20.14 -17.88
C PHE A 82 -9.07 21.21 -16.87
N ASN A 83 -9.97 22.19 -16.70
CA ASN A 83 -9.81 23.26 -15.74
C ASN A 83 -10.67 23.01 -14.52
N VAL A 84 -10.13 23.32 -13.35
CA VAL A 84 -10.85 23.37 -12.08
C VAL A 84 -10.88 24.82 -11.55
N PRO A 85 -11.84 25.19 -10.69
CA PRO A 85 -11.84 26.48 -10.02
C PRO A 85 -10.54 26.65 -9.24
N ASP A 86 -10.11 27.91 -9.10
CA ASP A 86 -8.92 28.25 -8.32
C ASP A 86 -9.03 27.69 -6.90
N ARG A 87 -8.13 26.77 -6.56
CA ARG A 87 -7.96 26.22 -5.21
C ARG A 87 -6.88 26.96 -4.43
N SER A 88 -6.11 27.80 -5.11
CA SER A 88 -5.08 28.63 -4.49
C SER A 88 -5.69 29.99 -4.16
N ASP A 89 -5.54 30.46 -2.92
CA ASP A 89 -6.25 31.65 -2.45
C ASP A 89 -5.68 32.98 -3.01
N SER A 90 -5.01 32.96 -4.18
CA SER A 90 -4.05 34.01 -4.53
C SER A 90 -4.06 34.61 -5.94
N ASP A 91 -4.71 34.04 -6.95
CA ASP A 91 -4.65 34.65 -8.30
C ASP A 91 -5.90 34.61 -9.19
N THR A 92 -7.02 34.04 -8.72
CA THR A 92 -8.32 33.97 -9.41
C THR A 92 -8.32 33.27 -10.77
N ALA A 93 -7.22 32.60 -11.15
CA ALA A 93 -7.14 31.88 -12.40
C ALA A 93 -7.62 30.43 -12.23
N GLU A 94 -8.41 29.94 -13.18
CA GLU A 94 -8.72 28.51 -13.25
C GLU A 94 -7.41 27.71 -13.36
N GLU A 95 -7.33 26.62 -12.59
CA GLU A 95 -6.16 25.76 -12.60
C GLU A 95 -6.35 24.64 -13.61
N THR A 96 -5.30 24.33 -14.36
CA THR A 96 -5.34 23.29 -15.40
C THR A 96 -4.74 22.00 -14.86
N ILE A 97 -5.51 20.92 -14.89
CA ILE A 97 -5.03 19.58 -14.57
C ILE A 97 -4.94 18.77 -15.85
N GLU A 98 -3.79 18.13 -16.05
CA GLU A 98 -3.56 17.25 -17.18
C GLU A 98 -3.16 15.86 -16.70
N TYR A 99 -3.89 14.85 -17.16
CA TYR A 99 -3.51 13.46 -17.05
C TYR A 99 -3.01 12.95 -18.39
N PHE A 100 -1.86 12.29 -18.38
CA PHE A 100 -1.21 11.78 -19.57
C PHE A 100 -0.69 10.37 -19.33
N TRP A 101 -0.89 9.52 -20.32
CA TRP A 101 -0.33 8.18 -20.37
C TRP A 101 0.39 7.96 -21.70
N GLY A 102 1.65 7.55 -21.63
CA GLY A 102 2.47 7.33 -22.82
C GLY A 102 2.13 6.06 -23.61
N GLY A 103 1.32 5.15 -23.05
CA GLY A 103 1.01 3.84 -23.61
C GLY A 103 1.50 2.67 -22.75
N THR A 104 1.30 1.45 -23.24
CA THR A 104 1.52 0.22 -22.47
C THR A 104 2.92 0.15 -21.83
N GLY A 105 2.94 -0.11 -20.52
CA GLY A 105 4.16 -0.19 -19.71
C GLY A 105 4.73 1.16 -19.27
N LEU A 106 4.20 2.28 -19.78
CA LEU A 106 4.59 3.62 -19.34
C LEU A 106 3.74 4.11 -18.16
N PRO A 107 4.26 5.04 -17.36
CA PRO A 107 3.53 5.56 -16.22
C PRO A 107 2.31 6.39 -16.64
N LEU A 108 1.29 6.38 -15.78
CA LEU A 108 0.24 7.41 -15.78
C LEU A 108 0.74 8.59 -14.96
N GLN A 109 0.71 9.77 -15.57
CA GLN A 109 1.25 10.98 -15.00
C GLN A 109 0.19 12.07 -14.90
N ARG A 110 0.32 12.92 -13.89
CA ARG A 110 -0.49 14.13 -13.70
C ARG A 110 0.40 15.35 -13.71
N LYS A 111 -0.08 16.44 -14.30
CA LYS A 111 0.56 17.74 -14.26
C LYS A 111 -0.45 18.78 -13.81
N TYR A 112 -0.03 19.65 -12.91
CA TYR A 112 -0.80 20.77 -12.41
C TYR A 112 -0.26 22.07 -12.99
N ASN A 113 -1.12 22.87 -13.62
CA ASN A 113 -0.77 24.10 -14.34
C ASN A 113 0.46 23.88 -15.25
N ASN A 114 1.46 24.75 -15.13
CA ASN A 114 2.74 24.66 -15.84
C ASN A 114 3.82 23.92 -15.04
N GLY A 115 3.42 23.11 -14.06
CA GLY A 115 4.31 22.30 -13.23
C GLY A 115 4.95 21.12 -13.99
N SER A 116 5.69 20.30 -13.25
CA SER A 116 6.26 19.06 -13.77
C SER A 116 5.25 17.91 -13.70
N TYR A 117 5.44 16.89 -14.54
CA TYR A 117 4.66 15.66 -14.45
C TYR A 117 5.05 14.86 -13.20
N GLU A 118 4.04 14.54 -12.40
CA GLU A 118 4.11 13.63 -11.27
C GLU A 118 3.65 12.24 -11.72
N THR A 119 4.43 11.19 -11.40
CA THR A 119 4.03 9.81 -11.67
C THR A 119 3.05 9.32 -10.62
N LEU A 120 1.86 8.93 -11.07
CA LEU A 120 0.81 8.41 -10.20
C LEU A 120 0.86 6.88 -10.10
N LEU A 121 0.84 6.21 -11.25
CA LEU A 121 0.96 4.76 -11.38
C LEU A 121 2.11 4.41 -12.32
N ASP A 122 2.95 3.48 -11.89
CA ASP A 122 4.00 2.90 -12.71
C ASP A 122 3.46 1.75 -13.57
N SER A 123 4.07 1.53 -14.73
CA SER A 123 3.86 0.34 -15.57
C SER A 123 2.38 0.06 -15.90
N VAL A 124 1.61 1.10 -16.28
CA VAL A 124 0.20 0.95 -16.63
C VAL A 124 0.06 0.19 -17.94
N GLN A 125 -0.76 -0.87 -17.95
CA GLN A 125 -0.90 -1.75 -19.11
C GLN A 125 -1.98 -1.26 -20.09
N SER A 126 -3.06 -0.69 -19.56
CA SER A 126 -4.20 -0.20 -20.34
C SER A 126 -4.83 1.01 -19.66
N LEU A 127 -5.24 1.99 -20.46
CA LEU A 127 -6.08 3.12 -20.06
C LEU A 127 -7.23 3.23 -21.05
N LEU A 128 -8.45 3.42 -20.53
CA LEU A 128 -9.63 3.70 -21.32
C LEU A 128 -10.29 4.97 -20.78
N LEU A 129 -10.40 5.97 -21.64
CA LEU A 129 -11.12 7.22 -21.36
C LEU A 129 -12.37 7.27 -22.24
N THR A 130 -13.54 7.25 -21.61
CA THR A 130 -14.84 7.29 -22.29
C THR A 130 -15.56 8.56 -21.87
N TYR A 131 -16.14 9.26 -22.85
CA TYR A 131 -16.91 10.48 -22.61
C TYR A 131 -18.31 10.30 -23.14
N THR A 132 -19.29 10.59 -22.30
CA THR A 132 -20.68 10.72 -22.71
C THR A 132 -21.04 12.20 -22.63
N GLN A 133 -21.39 12.78 -23.76
CA GLN A 133 -22.00 14.10 -23.78
C GLN A 133 -23.50 13.88 -23.82
N ASP A 134 -24.18 14.16 -22.71
CA ASP A 134 -25.63 14.16 -22.69
C ASP A 134 -26.10 15.45 -23.34
N GLY A 135 -26.66 15.35 -24.53
CA GLY A 135 -27.00 16.50 -25.36
C GLY A 135 -28.22 16.19 -26.22
N SER A 136 -29.35 16.77 -25.83
CA SER A 136 -30.36 17.25 -26.78
C SER A 136 -29.65 18.19 -27.75
N ASN A 137 -29.62 17.84 -29.03
CA ASN A 137 -29.43 18.81 -30.11
C ASN A 137 -30.62 19.75 -30.19
#